data_AF-A0A966WSG5-F1
#
_entry.id   AF-A0A966WSG5-F1
#
_cell.length_a   1.000
_cell.length_b   1.000
_cell.length_c   1.000
_cell.angle_alpha   90.00
_cell.angle_beta   90.00
_cell.angle_gamma   90.00
#
_symmetry.space_group_name_H-M   'P 1'
#
loop_
_entity.id
_entity.type
_entity.pdbx_description
1 polymer ?
#
loop_
_entity_poly.entity_id
_entity_poly.type
_entity_poly.pdbx_seq_one_letter_code
_entity_poly.pdbx_strand_id
1 'polypeptide(L)'
;ASSSNAGTANLTAAGFAVDLAAASGANGWSVSNAGNSTSVSLTGSSKADTLIGGNGAETLSGGAGNDSLDGGAGDDLALLAGNQSDYRFGVRDGVVITSGADGVDQFSNIERLKWGSAAEISLASLSASGSNVGLFYRDIGNGTFGYRLPDAYTGSVRGIVNQEITGDTNDIILGTQQADFINAGAGDDAVDGGAGNDVIDGGLGSNFLTGSAGGDTFFLDGRAAATSITWSTITDFSPGEHVTIWGYQPGVSRLLWVASDGADGYKGATMHSDLDGNGVIDTSLTFSGLTQAQLPAPTYGSIEGNDYIIFG
;
A
#
# COMPACT_ATOMS: atom_id res chain seq x y z
N ALA A 1 -19.57 -28.58 -25.61
CA ALA A 1 -20.41 -27.49 -25.08
C ALA A 1 -19.57 -26.79 -24.04
N SER A 2 -19.47 -25.45 -24.10
CA SER A 2 -18.85 -24.69 -23.02
C SER A 2 -19.85 -24.56 -21.87
N SER A 3 -19.35 -24.66 -20.64
CA SER A 3 -20.11 -24.24 -19.46
C SER A 3 -20.29 -22.72 -19.49
N SER A 4 -21.37 -22.19 -18.92
CA SER A 4 -21.59 -20.74 -18.82
C SER A 4 -22.10 -20.38 -17.43
N ASN A 5 -21.55 -19.31 -16.82
CA ASN A 5 -22.04 -18.78 -15.56
C ASN A 5 -22.59 -17.34 -15.72
N ALA A 6 -23.85 -17.14 -15.33
CA ALA A 6 -24.53 -15.84 -15.33
C ALA A 6 -25.00 -15.43 -13.92
N GLY A 7 -24.57 -16.17 -12.88
CA GLY A 7 -24.88 -15.93 -11.47
C GLY A 7 -23.71 -16.35 -10.59
N THR A 8 -23.99 -17.00 -9.45
CA THR A 8 -22.97 -17.61 -8.59
C THR A 8 -22.92 -19.11 -8.87
N ALA A 9 -21.74 -19.66 -9.14
CA ALA A 9 -21.53 -21.08 -9.35
C ALA A 9 -20.37 -21.59 -8.50
N ASN A 10 -20.69 -22.54 -7.62
CA ASN A 10 -19.74 -23.18 -6.70
C ASN A 10 -19.54 -24.64 -7.12
N LEU A 11 -18.30 -25.06 -7.33
CA LEU A 11 -17.91 -26.40 -7.72
C LEU A 11 -17.04 -27.02 -6.63
N THR A 12 -17.38 -28.23 -6.20
CA THR A 12 -16.52 -29.03 -5.33
C THR A 12 -15.74 -30.03 -6.20
N ALA A 13 -14.42 -29.87 -6.24
CA ALA A 13 -13.52 -30.72 -7.02
C ALA A 13 -13.45 -32.15 -6.48
N ALA A 14 -13.56 -32.33 -5.15
CA ALA A 14 -13.61 -33.63 -4.47
C ALA A 14 -12.49 -34.62 -4.90
N GLY A 15 -11.27 -34.11 -5.06
CA GLY A 15 -10.10 -34.88 -5.49
C GLY A 15 -10.01 -35.11 -7.00
N PHE A 16 -10.83 -34.45 -7.82
CA PHE A 16 -10.76 -34.49 -9.28
C PHE A 16 -10.28 -33.15 -9.86
N ALA A 17 -9.62 -33.22 -11.01
CA ALA A 17 -9.25 -32.02 -11.76
C ALA A 17 -10.49 -31.30 -12.30
N VAL A 18 -10.41 -29.97 -12.36
CA VAL A 18 -11.45 -29.09 -12.93
C VAL A 18 -10.78 -28.18 -13.96
N ASP A 19 -11.37 -28.10 -15.15
CA ASP A 19 -10.93 -27.21 -16.22
C ASP A 19 -12.10 -26.38 -16.74
N LEU A 20 -12.02 -25.06 -16.51
CA LEU A 20 -13.00 -24.07 -16.92
C LEU A 20 -12.46 -23.11 -17.98
N ALA A 21 -11.32 -23.41 -18.62
CA ALA A 21 -10.68 -22.48 -19.57
C ALA A 21 -11.58 -22.12 -20.76
N ALA A 22 -12.47 -23.04 -21.16
CA ALA A 22 -13.45 -22.83 -22.22
C ALA A 22 -14.82 -22.32 -21.71
N ALA A 23 -14.97 -22.07 -20.41
CA ALA A 23 -16.20 -21.56 -19.84
C ALA A 23 -16.45 -20.11 -20.27
N SER A 24 -17.73 -19.77 -20.41
CA SER A 24 -18.21 -18.48 -20.89
C SER A 24 -19.17 -17.86 -19.86
N GLY A 25 -19.77 -16.72 -20.20
CA GLY A 25 -20.70 -16.01 -19.32
C GLY A 25 -20.10 -14.74 -18.73
N ALA A 26 -20.84 -14.14 -17.80
CA ALA A 26 -20.54 -12.82 -17.25
C ALA A 26 -19.73 -12.87 -15.95
N ASN A 27 -19.79 -13.98 -15.21
CA ASN A 27 -19.21 -14.12 -13.88
C ASN A 27 -18.24 -15.31 -13.84
N GLY A 28 -17.25 -15.24 -12.95
CA GLY A 28 -16.37 -16.38 -12.67
C GLY A 28 -17.00 -17.39 -11.72
N TRP A 29 -16.19 -18.35 -11.30
CA TRP A 29 -16.54 -19.59 -10.64
C TRP A 29 -15.78 -19.70 -9.33
N SER A 30 -16.44 -20.24 -8.31
CA SER A 30 -15.75 -20.72 -7.12
C SER A 30 -15.52 -22.22 -7.24
N VAL A 31 -14.27 -22.66 -7.27
CA VAL A 31 -13.88 -24.07 -7.33
C VAL A 31 -13.09 -24.41 -6.07
N SER A 32 -13.47 -25.49 -5.37
CA SER A 32 -12.81 -25.88 -4.13
C SER A 32 -12.49 -27.38 -4.07
N ASN A 33 -11.24 -27.70 -3.77
CA ASN A 33 -10.76 -29.03 -3.38
C ASN A 33 -10.53 -29.16 -1.86
N ALA A 34 -11.01 -28.19 -1.06
CA ALA A 34 -10.71 -28.09 0.36
C ALA A 34 -10.98 -29.39 1.13
N GLY A 35 -10.05 -29.76 2.01
CA GLY A 35 -10.14 -30.95 2.85
C GLY A 35 -9.78 -32.27 2.16
N ASN A 36 -9.49 -32.26 0.85
CA ASN A 36 -9.03 -33.47 0.14
C ASN A 36 -7.50 -33.54 0.14
N SER A 37 -6.93 -34.72 0.37
CA SER A 37 -5.49 -34.96 0.31
C SER A 37 -4.98 -35.33 -1.09
N THR A 38 -5.85 -35.32 -2.10
CA THR A 38 -5.48 -35.66 -3.47
C THR A 38 -5.08 -34.38 -4.19
N SER A 39 -3.83 -34.36 -4.66
CA SER A 39 -3.33 -33.36 -5.60
C SER A 39 -4.21 -33.29 -6.84
N VAL A 40 -4.69 -32.09 -7.17
CA VAL A 40 -5.49 -31.83 -8.36
C VAL A 40 -4.97 -30.66 -9.16
N SER A 41 -5.41 -30.57 -10.42
CA SER A 41 -5.28 -29.34 -11.21
C SER A 41 -6.61 -28.62 -11.26
N LEU A 42 -6.61 -27.34 -10.90
CA LEU A 42 -7.77 -26.45 -10.98
C LEU A 42 -7.47 -25.33 -11.97
N THR A 43 -8.24 -25.25 -13.04
CA THR A 43 -8.16 -24.17 -14.03
C THR A 43 -9.47 -23.38 -14.03
N GLY A 44 -9.36 -22.08 -13.81
CA GLY A 44 -10.45 -21.11 -13.91
C GLY A 44 -10.78 -20.75 -15.35
N SER A 45 -11.51 -19.66 -15.52
CA SER A 45 -12.12 -19.21 -16.75
C SER A 45 -11.45 -17.94 -17.29
N SER A 46 -12.21 -17.05 -17.92
CA SER A 46 -11.73 -15.74 -18.40
C SER A 46 -12.34 -14.59 -17.61
N LYS A 47 -12.80 -14.88 -16.39
CA LYS A 47 -13.55 -14.00 -15.49
C LYS A 47 -12.90 -14.09 -14.12
N ALA A 48 -13.28 -13.22 -13.19
CA ALA A 48 -12.76 -13.29 -11.83
C ALA A 48 -13.23 -14.56 -11.11
N ASP A 49 -12.33 -15.53 -10.99
CA ASP A 49 -12.52 -16.86 -10.42
C ASP A 49 -11.93 -16.95 -8.99
N THR A 50 -12.42 -17.90 -8.20
CA THR A 50 -11.88 -18.23 -6.88
C THR A 50 -11.55 -19.71 -6.86
N LEU A 51 -10.27 -20.06 -6.77
CA LEU A 51 -9.79 -21.43 -6.73
C LEU A 51 -9.20 -21.72 -5.35
N ILE A 52 -9.72 -22.74 -4.68
CA ILE A 52 -9.26 -23.17 -3.36
C ILE A 52 -8.77 -24.61 -3.48
N GLY A 53 -7.49 -24.83 -3.20
CA GLY A 53 -6.85 -26.14 -3.17
C GLY A 53 -7.24 -26.97 -1.95
N GLY A 54 -6.46 -27.99 -1.69
CA GLY A 54 -6.71 -29.02 -0.67
C GLY A 54 -5.53 -29.15 0.29
N ASN A 55 -5.22 -30.40 0.63
CA ASN A 55 -4.05 -30.76 1.43
C ASN A 55 -2.97 -31.45 0.58
N GLY A 56 -3.17 -31.53 -0.75
CA GLY A 56 -2.22 -32.13 -1.67
C GLY A 56 -1.28 -31.07 -2.23
N ALA A 57 -0.35 -31.46 -3.10
CA ALA A 57 0.38 -30.50 -3.93
C ALA A 57 -0.46 -30.20 -5.18
N GLU A 58 -1.21 -29.10 -5.18
CA GLU A 58 -2.09 -28.68 -6.25
C GLU A 58 -1.37 -27.89 -7.36
N THR A 59 -1.99 -27.84 -8.53
CA THR A 59 -1.60 -26.95 -9.63
C THR A 59 -2.78 -26.08 -10.04
N LEU A 60 -2.67 -24.78 -9.79
CA LEU A 60 -3.76 -23.82 -9.97
C LEU A 60 -3.46 -22.88 -11.14
N SER A 61 -4.47 -22.54 -11.93
CA SER A 61 -4.38 -21.49 -12.95
C SER A 61 -5.69 -20.73 -12.97
N GLY A 62 -5.66 -19.42 -12.69
CA GLY A 62 -6.86 -18.57 -12.70
C GLY A 62 -7.45 -18.43 -14.10
N GLY A 63 -6.56 -18.31 -15.09
CA GLY A 63 -6.93 -17.96 -16.45
C GLY A 63 -6.81 -16.45 -16.62
N ALA A 64 -7.74 -15.84 -17.36
CA ALA A 64 -7.78 -14.37 -17.43
C ALA A 64 -8.84 -13.86 -16.45
N GLY A 65 -8.66 -12.66 -15.90
CA GLY A 65 -9.54 -12.16 -14.85
C GLY A 65 -8.72 -11.58 -13.70
N ASN A 66 -9.40 -11.20 -12.62
CA ASN A 66 -8.72 -10.91 -11.37
C ASN A 66 -9.07 -12.04 -10.43
N ASP A 67 -8.18 -13.01 -10.31
CA ASP A 67 -8.49 -14.29 -9.68
C ASP A 67 -7.95 -14.36 -8.25
N SER A 68 -8.60 -15.17 -7.42
CA SER A 68 -8.13 -15.49 -6.06
C SER A 68 -7.78 -16.97 -5.99
N LEU A 69 -6.50 -17.28 -5.79
CA LEU A 69 -5.97 -18.64 -5.77
C LEU A 69 -5.39 -18.95 -4.39
N ASP A 70 -6.01 -19.88 -3.67
CA ASP A 70 -5.49 -20.42 -2.41
C ASP A 70 -5.02 -21.85 -2.64
N GLY A 71 -3.72 -22.14 -2.48
CA GLY A 71 -3.20 -23.51 -2.63
C GLY A 71 -3.64 -24.44 -1.51
N GLY A 72 -3.90 -23.91 -0.31
CA GLY A 72 -4.21 -24.70 0.86
C GLY A 72 -2.95 -25.22 1.56
N ALA A 73 -2.90 -26.51 1.88
CA ALA A 73 -1.72 -27.12 2.47
C ALA A 73 -1.04 -27.99 1.42
N GLY A 74 0.27 -27.86 1.24
CA GLY A 74 0.93 -28.57 0.16
C GLY A 74 2.23 -27.90 -0.25
N ASP A 75 2.76 -28.33 -1.39
CA ASP A 75 3.74 -27.56 -2.15
C ASP A 75 3.08 -27.24 -3.50
N ASP A 76 2.38 -26.12 -3.52
CA ASP A 76 1.42 -25.75 -4.54
C ASP A 76 2.06 -24.88 -5.64
N LEU A 77 1.60 -25.10 -6.86
CA LEU A 77 2.10 -24.42 -8.06
C LEU A 77 1.00 -23.58 -8.70
N ALA A 78 1.22 -22.26 -8.84
CA ALA A 78 0.38 -21.43 -9.69
C ALA A 78 0.99 -21.25 -11.09
N LEU A 79 0.16 -21.42 -12.11
CA LEU A 79 0.49 -21.26 -13.52
C LEU A 79 -0.07 -19.94 -14.05
N LEU A 80 0.83 -19.11 -14.57
CA LEU A 80 0.53 -17.86 -15.25
C LEU A 80 0.85 -17.96 -16.75
N ALA A 81 0.17 -17.16 -17.56
CA ALA A 81 0.40 -17.06 -18.99
C ALA A 81 1.65 -16.23 -19.33
N GLY A 82 2.00 -16.20 -20.62
CA GLY A 82 3.04 -15.29 -21.14
C GLY A 82 4.44 -15.50 -20.57
N ASN A 83 5.22 -14.41 -20.52
CA ASN A 83 6.56 -14.41 -19.94
C ASN A 83 6.55 -13.71 -18.58
N GLN A 84 7.43 -14.12 -17.68
CA GLN A 84 7.61 -13.48 -16.37
C GLN A 84 7.90 -11.97 -16.48
N SER A 85 8.63 -11.53 -17.50
CA SER A 85 8.96 -10.12 -17.74
C SER A 85 7.74 -9.23 -17.99
N ASP A 86 6.60 -9.83 -18.31
CA ASP A 86 5.36 -9.12 -18.62
C ASP A 86 4.51 -8.92 -17.34
N TYR A 87 4.99 -9.39 -16.18
CA TYR A 87 4.30 -9.31 -14.91
C TYR A 87 5.03 -8.40 -13.92
N ARG A 88 4.25 -7.61 -13.19
CA ARG A 88 4.62 -7.04 -11.89
C ARG A 88 4.13 -7.97 -10.80
N PHE A 89 4.84 -8.07 -9.69
CA PHE A 89 4.36 -8.82 -8.54
C PHE A 89 4.87 -8.22 -7.22
N GLY A 90 4.06 -8.38 -6.18
CA GLY A 90 4.36 -7.95 -4.83
C GLY A 90 4.10 -9.09 -3.88
N VAL A 91 4.95 -9.20 -2.86
CA VAL A 91 4.84 -10.22 -1.80
C VAL A 91 4.85 -9.55 -0.44
N ARG A 92 3.88 -9.89 0.40
CA ARG A 92 3.79 -9.42 1.79
C ARG A 92 2.96 -10.42 2.62
N ASP A 93 3.46 -10.79 3.80
CA ASP A 93 2.74 -11.61 4.77
C ASP A 93 2.13 -12.90 4.20
N GLY A 94 2.86 -13.56 3.29
CA GLY A 94 2.43 -14.81 2.63
C GLY A 94 1.41 -14.63 1.50
N VAL A 95 0.98 -13.39 1.24
CA VAL A 95 0.17 -13.02 0.08
C VAL A 95 1.07 -12.61 -1.06
N VAL A 96 0.74 -13.08 -2.26
CA VAL A 96 1.34 -12.61 -3.51
C VAL A 96 0.25 -11.98 -4.34
N ILE A 97 0.53 -10.82 -4.94
CA ILE A 97 -0.33 -10.26 -5.97
C ILE A 97 0.50 -10.09 -7.23
N THR A 98 -0.02 -10.54 -8.37
CA THR A 98 0.59 -10.32 -9.68
C THR A 98 -0.29 -9.39 -10.51
N SER A 99 0.31 -8.69 -11.47
CA SER A 99 -0.41 -7.95 -12.50
C SER A 99 0.29 -8.15 -13.83
N GLY A 100 -0.44 -8.67 -14.82
CA GLY A 100 0.13 -8.98 -16.14
C GLY A 100 -0.94 -9.41 -17.16
N ALA A 101 -0.58 -10.36 -18.02
CA ALA A 101 -1.43 -10.79 -19.13
C ALA A 101 -2.74 -11.46 -18.70
N ASP A 102 -2.74 -12.06 -17.51
CA ASP A 102 -3.90 -12.72 -16.91
C ASP A 102 -4.83 -11.74 -16.20
N GLY A 103 -4.35 -10.54 -15.84
CA GLY A 103 -5.07 -9.58 -15.02
C GLY A 103 -4.37 -9.36 -13.69
N VAL A 104 -5.12 -9.07 -12.62
CA VAL A 104 -4.58 -8.87 -11.26
C VAL A 104 -5.00 -10.03 -10.37
N ASP A 105 -4.08 -10.97 -10.15
CA ASP A 105 -4.35 -12.19 -9.40
C ASP A 105 -3.76 -12.12 -8.00
N GLN A 106 -4.49 -12.66 -7.03
CA GLN A 106 -4.06 -12.81 -5.66
C GLN A 106 -3.83 -14.29 -5.34
N PHE A 107 -2.70 -14.59 -4.73
CA PHE A 107 -2.31 -15.92 -4.31
C PHE A 107 -2.07 -15.98 -2.80
N SER A 108 -2.57 -17.02 -2.16
CA SER A 108 -2.27 -17.40 -0.78
C SER A 108 -1.86 -18.86 -0.72
N ASN A 109 -0.94 -19.21 0.19
CA ASN A 109 -0.46 -20.58 0.35
C ASN A 109 -0.03 -21.23 -0.99
N ILE A 110 0.75 -20.49 -1.79
CA ILE A 110 1.34 -20.99 -3.03
C ILE A 110 2.86 -20.96 -2.85
N GLU A 111 3.57 -22.03 -3.17
CA GLU A 111 5.01 -22.11 -2.97
C GLU A 111 5.80 -21.76 -4.23
N ARG A 112 5.21 -22.00 -5.40
CA ARG A 112 5.89 -21.87 -6.70
C ARG A 112 5.01 -21.20 -7.75
N LEU A 113 5.63 -20.41 -8.61
CA LEU A 113 5.02 -19.83 -9.80
C LEU A 113 5.71 -20.33 -11.07
N LYS A 114 4.96 -20.41 -12.16
CA LYS A 114 5.50 -20.73 -13.49
C LYS A 114 4.77 -19.95 -14.58
N TRP A 115 5.53 -19.40 -15.52
CA TRP A 115 5.01 -18.69 -16.69
C TRP A 115 5.17 -19.54 -17.94
N GLY A 116 4.05 -19.96 -18.54
CA GLY A 116 4.06 -20.78 -19.76
C GLY A 116 5.02 -21.98 -19.70
N SER A 117 5.99 -22.03 -20.61
CA SER A 117 7.00 -23.09 -20.67
C SER A 117 8.30 -22.78 -19.91
N ALA A 118 8.35 -21.70 -19.13
CA ALA A 118 9.52 -21.34 -18.34
C ALA A 118 9.79 -22.35 -17.20
N ALA A 119 10.96 -22.24 -16.57
CA ALA A 119 11.23 -22.96 -15.34
C ALA A 119 10.34 -22.44 -14.20
N GLU A 120 10.00 -23.32 -13.26
CA GLU A 120 9.34 -22.93 -12.02
C GLU A 120 10.26 -22.09 -11.15
N ILE A 121 9.68 -21.11 -10.46
CA ILE A 121 10.39 -20.24 -9.52
C ILE A 121 9.68 -20.33 -8.18
N SER A 122 10.42 -20.59 -7.11
CA SER A 122 9.85 -20.56 -5.76
C SER A 122 9.54 -19.13 -5.34
N LEU A 123 8.49 -18.93 -4.53
CA LEU A 123 8.19 -17.62 -3.97
C LEU A 123 9.34 -17.06 -3.15
N ALA A 124 10.11 -17.91 -2.46
CA ALA A 124 11.30 -17.47 -1.72
C ALA A 124 12.35 -16.85 -2.64
N SER A 125 12.67 -17.51 -3.77
CA SER A 125 13.62 -16.97 -4.76
C SER A 125 13.07 -15.72 -5.45
N LEU A 126 11.76 -15.69 -5.69
CA LEU A 126 11.09 -14.55 -6.29
C LEU A 126 11.07 -13.33 -5.36
N SER A 127 10.78 -13.53 -4.08
CA SER A 127 10.75 -12.48 -3.04
C SER A 127 12.13 -11.91 -2.76
N ALA A 128 13.17 -12.75 -2.84
CA ALA A 128 14.57 -12.32 -2.73
C ALA A 128 15.13 -11.71 -4.02
N SER A 129 14.35 -11.71 -5.12
CA SER A 129 14.74 -11.06 -6.36
C SER A 129 14.42 -9.57 -6.32
N GLY A 130 15.14 -8.77 -7.12
CA GLY A 130 14.82 -7.35 -7.31
C GLY A 130 13.53 -7.08 -8.11
N SER A 131 12.74 -8.12 -8.43
CA SER A 131 11.47 -7.97 -9.16
C SER A 131 10.26 -7.84 -8.23
N ASN A 132 10.42 -8.13 -6.93
CA ASN A 132 9.37 -7.91 -5.93
C ASN A 132 9.23 -6.41 -5.65
N VAL A 133 8.08 -5.83 -5.98
CA VAL A 133 7.78 -4.41 -5.70
C VAL A 133 7.16 -4.17 -4.31
N GLY A 134 6.93 -5.23 -3.53
CA GLY A 134 6.18 -5.16 -2.27
C GLY A 134 4.68 -4.94 -2.49
N LEU A 135 3.94 -4.79 -1.40
CA LEU A 135 2.49 -4.53 -1.41
C LEU A 135 2.16 -3.44 -0.39
N PHE A 136 1.33 -2.48 -0.81
CA PHE A 136 0.62 -1.63 0.14
C PHE A 136 -0.43 -2.46 0.88
N TYR A 137 -0.70 -2.12 2.13
CA TYR A 137 -1.85 -2.62 2.87
C TYR A 137 -2.71 -1.43 3.30
N ARG A 138 -3.96 -1.37 2.81
CA ARG A 138 -4.87 -0.24 3.03
C ARG A 138 -6.33 -0.64 2.98
N ASP A 139 -7.23 0.29 3.31
CA ASP A 139 -8.65 0.12 2.98
C ASP A 139 -8.80 0.08 1.45
N ILE A 140 -9.33 -1.03 0.94
CA ILE A 140 -9.64 -1.27 -0.48
C ILE A 140 -11.13 -1.02 -0.79
N GLY A 141 -11.89 -0.51 0.19
CA GLY A 141 -13.26 -0.06 0.07
C GLY A 141 -14.16 -0.61 1.18
N ASN A 142 -15.10 0.24 1.62
CA ASN A 142 -16.12 -0.09 2.62
C ASN A 142 -15.54 -0.60 3.97
N GLY A 143 -14.38 -0.09 4.40
CA GLY A 143 -13.72 -0.52 5.64
C GLY A 143 -13.08 -1.90 5.55
N THR A 144 -12.84 -2.41 4.33
CA THR A 144 -12.19 -3.70 4.11
C THR A 144 -10.73 -3.46 3.81
N PHE A 145 -9.85 -3.92 4.70
CA PHE A 145 -8.42 -3.82 4.48
C PHE A 145 -7.90 -4.96 3.60
N GLY A 146 -6.96 -4.64 2.71
CA GLY A 146 -6.37 -5.62 1.82
C GLY A 146 -5.04 -5.17 1.24
N TYR A 147 -4.35 -6.13 0.64
CA TYR A 147 -3.10 -5.88 -0.06
C TYR A 147 -3.37 -5.36 -1.47
N ARG A 148 -2.50 -4.46 -1.94
CA ARG A 148 -2.56 -3.90 -3.30
C ARG A 148 -1.17 -3.82 -3.89
N LEU A 149 -1.06 -4.12 -5.18
CA LEU A 149 0.14 -3.81 -5.94
C LEU A 149 0.33 -2.29 -6.00
N PRO A 150 1.56 -1.80 -5.75
CA PRO A 150 1.86 -0.39 -5.90
C PRO A 150 1.78 0.05 -7.36
N ASP A 151 1.32 1.28 -7.58
CA ASP A 151 1.56 1.97 -8.84
C ASP A 151 3.02 2.43 -8.89
N ALA A 152 3.63 2.36 -10.08
CA ALA A 152 4.99 2.88 -10.24
C ALA A 152 4.99 4.42 -10.12
N TYR A 153 5.96 4.97 -9.40
CA TYR A 153 6.10 6.41 -9.31
C TYR A 153 6.47 7.00 -10.68
N THR A 154 5.68 7.98 -11.13
CA THR A 154 5.87 8.65 -12.43
C THR A 154 6.24 10.13 -12.31
N GLY A 155 6.39 10.62 -11.08
CA GLY A 155 6.72 12.01 -10.80
C GLY A 155 8.21 12.33 -10.94
N SER A 156 8.57 13.54 -10.52
CA SER A 156 9.92 14.09 -10.71
C SER A 156 10.89 13.85 -9.54
N VAL A 157 10.40 13.37 -8.38
CA VAL A 157 11.25 13.08 -7.22
C VAL A 157 12.09 11.85 -7.52
N ARG A 158 13.41 12.03 -7.58
CA ARG A 158 14.33 10.93 -7.88
C ARG A 158 14.41 9.97 -6.70
N GLY A 159 14.52 8.68 -7.00
CA GLY A 159 14.75 7.63 -6.02
C GLY A 159 13.48 6.97 -5.50
N ILE A 160 12.32 7.61 -5.67
CA ILE A 160 11.02 7.00 -5.40
C ILE A 160 10.73 5.92 -6.44
N VAL A 161 10.23 4.79 -5.97
CA VAL A 161 9.91 3.61 -6.78
C VAL A 161 8.40 3.47 -6.96
N ASN A 162 7.62 3.60 -5.87
CA ASN A 162 6.18 3.43 -5.92
C ASN A 162 5.43 4.70 -5.50
N GLN A 163 4.15 4.75 -5.86
CA GLN A 163 3.24 5.79 -5.41
C GLN A 163 1.94 5.20 -4.91
N GLU A 164 1.38 5.84 -3.90
CA GLU A 164 0.02 5.64 -3.40
C GLU A 164 -0.62 7.02 -3.18
N ILE A 165 -1.79 7.22 -3.79
CA ILE A 165 -2.56 8.47 -3.65
C ILE A 165 -4.00 8.06 -3.32
N THR A 166 -4.49 8.48 -2.17
CA THR A 166 -5.84 8.14 -1.68
C THR A 166 -6.80 9.34 -1.81
N GLY A 167 -7.99 9.21 -1.25
CA GLY A 167 -9.09 10.17 -1.40
C GLY A 167 -9.38 10.93 -0.12
N ASP A 168 -10.57 11.51 -0.02
CA ASP A 168 -10.99 12.31 1.14
C ASP A 168 -11.62 11.43 2.25
N THR A 169 -10.97 10.33 2.61
CA THR A 169 -11.44 9.37 3.61
C THR A 169 -10.37 9.08 4.65
N ASN A 170 -10.77 8.74 5.87
CA ASN A 170 -9.82 8.24 6.87
C ASN A 170 -9.19 6.92 6.40
N ASP A 171 -7.91 6.97 6.08
CA ASP A 171 -7.15 5.85 5.55
C ASP A 171 -6.16 5.31 6.61
N ILE A 172 -5.98 3.98 6.61
CA ILE A 172 -4.80 3.35 7.22
C ILE A 172 -3.97 2.81 6.07
N ILE A 173 -2.72 3.24 5.96
CA ILE A 173 -1.82 2.89 4.87
C ILE A 173 -0.53 2.35 5.48
N LEU A 174 -0.19 1.11 5.11
CA LEU A 174 1.15 0.58 5.32
C LEU A 174 1.85 0.48 3.98
N GLY A 175 2.96 1.21 3.86
CA GLY A 175 3.84 1.25 2.71
C GLY A 175 4.57 -0.06 2.44
N THR A 176 5.42 -0.02 1.45
CA THR A 176 6.22 -1.13 0.97
C THR A 176 7.58 -1.17 1.69
N GLN A 177 8.52 -1.94 1.16
CA GLN A 177 9.91 -1.93 1.62
C GLN A 177 10.83 -1.14 0.66
N GLN A 178 10.23 -0.42 -0.27
CA GLN A 178 10.91 0.43 -1.25
C GLN A 178 10.53 1.88 -0.98
N ALA A 179 11.31 2.80 -1.54
CA ALA A 179 11.01 4.23 -1.44
C ALA A 179 9.65 4.54 -2.09
N ASP A 180 8.71 5.00 -1.28
CA ASP A 180 7.33 5.22 -1.65
C ASP A 180 6.97 6.72 -1.60
N PHE A 181 6.11 7.15 -2.51
CA PHE A 181 5.41 8.43 -2.40
C PHE A 181 3.98 8.17 -1.95
N ILE A 182 3.60 8.63 -0.76
CA ILE A 182 2.28 8.41 -0.18
C ILE A 182 1.61 9.76 0.03
N ASN A 183 0.43 9.95 -0.57
CA ASN A 183 -0.47 11.06 -0.27
C ASN A 183 -1.81 10.49 0.23
N ALA A 184 -2.12 10.73 1.50
CA ALA A 184 -3.31 10.21 2.17
C ALA A 184 -4.58 11.06 1.96
N GLY A 185 -4.48 12.18 1.25
CA GLY A 185 -5.64 13.00 0.92
C GLY A 185 -6.20 13.78 2.10
N ALA A 186 -7.52 13.78 2.27
CA ALA A 186 -8.16 14.45 3.40
C ALA A 186 -8.79 13.40 4.32
N GLY A 187 -8.71 13.61 5.62
CA GLY A 187 -9.24 12.64 6.57
C GLY A 187 -8.43 12.67 7.84
N ASP A 188 -8.73 11.76 8.76
CA ASP A 188 -7.82 11.47 9.86
C ASP A 188 -7.10 10.16 9.54
N ASP A 189 -5.87 10.27 9.03
CA ASP A 189 -5.14 9.17 8.42
C ASP A 189 -4.05 8.60 9.33
N ALA A 190 -3.75 7.32 9.14
CA ALA A 190 -2.62 6.64 9.78
C ALA A 190 -1.73 6.03 8.70
N VAL A 191 -0.54 6.59 8.52
CA VAL A 191 0.42 6.19 7.49
C VAL A 191 1.71 5.68 8.13
N ASP A 192 2.16 4.52 7.68
CA ASP A 192 3.51 3.99 7.89
C ASP A 192 4.17 3.82 6.52
N GLY A 193 5.25 4.54 6.25
CA GLY A 193 6.00 4.46 4.98
C GLY A 193 6.64 3.09 4.75
N GLY A 194 6.97 2.38 5.82
CA GLY A 194 7.67 1.11 5.75
C GLY A 194 9.19 1.29 5.67
N ALA A 195 9.84 0.62 4.73
CA ALA A 195 11.29 0.78 4.56
C ALA A 195 11.59 1.46 3.23
N GLY A 196 12.73 2.13 3.13
CA GLY A 196 13.03 2.96 1.96
C GLY A 196 13.03 4.43 2.36
N ASN A 197 13.42 5.31 1.44
CA ASN A 197 13.39 6.75 1.72
C ASN A 197 12.05 7.28 1.21
N ASP A 198 11.10 7.42 2.10
CA ASP A 198 9.71 7.69 1.75
C ASP A 198 9.40 9.18 1.70
N VAL A 199 8.40 9.53 0.90
CA VAL A 199 7.80 10.85 0.87
C VAL A 199 6.35 10.71 1.30
N ILE A 200 6.01 11.29 2.45
CA ILE A 200 4.71 11.11 3.09
C ILE A 200 4.01 12.45 3.25
N ASP A 201 2.87 12.60 2.58
CA ASP A 201 1.94 13.72 2.72
C ASP A 201 0.65 13.19 3.35
N GLY A 202 0.42 13.53 4.63
CA GLY A 202 -0.83 13.18 5.30
C GLY A 202 -2.03 14.01 4.81
N GLY A 203 -1.78 15.11 4.09
CA GLY A 203 -2.81 16.03 3.63
C GLY A 203 -3.59 16.72 4.76
N LEU A 204 -4.90 16.89 4.58
CA LEU A 204 -5.76 17.63 5.53
C LEU A 204 -6.20 16.75 6.71
N GLY A 205 -6.67 17.38 7.80
CA GLY A 205 -7.17 16.65 8.98
C GLY A 205 -6.07 16.22 9.95
N SER A 206 -6.33 15.23 10.80
CA SER A 206 -5.44 14.81 11.90
C SER A 206 -4.75 13.48 11.61
N ASN A 207 -3.48 13.55 11.24
CA ASN A 207 -2.73 12.44 10.67
C ASN A 207 -1.64 11.92 11.61
N PHE A 208 -1.47 10.59 11.65
CA PHE A 208 -0.34 9.92 12.28
C PHE A 208 0.58 9.38 11.20
N LEU A 209 1.81 9.91 11.13
CA LEU A 209 2.76 9.60 10.07
C LEU A 209 4.00 8.97 10.69
N THR A 210 4.37 7.80 10.19
CA THR A 210 5.56 7.02 10.59
C THR A 210 6.42 6.81 9.36
N GLY A 211 7.68 7.21 9.41
CA GLY A 211 8.63 7.00 8.29
C GLY A 211 9.18 5.57 8.31
N SER A 212 9.33 5.01 9.49
CA SER A 212 9.94 3.72 9.76
C SER A 212 11.43 3.70 9.40
N ALA A 213 11.87 2.96 8.38
CA ALA A 213 13.29 2.74 8.13
C ALA A 213 13.76 3.46 6.86
N GLY A 214 14.40 4.61 7.00
CA GLY A 214 14.85 5.37 5.84
C GLY A 214 15.32 6.77 6.19
N GLY A 215 15.62 7.54 5.15
CA GLY A 215 15.70 8.99 5.22
C GLY A 215 14.43 9.58 4.63
N ASP A 216 13.40 9.71 5.46
CA ASP A 216 12.04 10.03 5.03
C ASP A 216 11.77 11.54 5.00
N THR A 217 10.81 11.95 4.20
CA THR A 217 10.37 13.34 4.06
C THR A 217 8.87 13.46 4.26
N PHE A 218 8.47 14.21 5.28
CA PHE A 218 7.07 14.48 5.60
C PHE A 218 6.64 15.86 5.12
N PHE A 219 5.42 15.95 4.60
CA PHE A 219 4.81 17.18 4.13
C PHE A 219 3.54 17.50 4.91
N LEU A 220 3.41 18.77 5.30
CA LEU A 220 2.19 19.36 5.81
C LEU A 220 1.84 20.54 4.91
N ASP A 221 0.66 20.49 4.28
CA ASP A 221 0.18 21.59 3.45
C ASP A 221 -0.78 22.51 4.21
N GLY A 222 -0.24 23.55 4.83
CA GLY A 222 -1.00 24.58 5.53
C GLY A 222 -1.53 25.69 4.61
N ARG A 223 -1.38 25.61 3.28
CA ARG A 223 -1.83 26.69 2.37
C ARG A 223 -3.34 26.87 2.32
N ALA A 224 -4.09 25.87 2.79
CA ALA A 224 -5.54 25.94 2.98
C ALA A 224 -5.98 26.51 4.34
N ALA A 225 -5.07 27.14 5.10
CA ALA A 225 -5.28 27.71 6.44
C ALA A 225 -6.63 28.44 6.63
N ALA A 226 -7.04 29.24 5.65
CA ALA A 226 -8.29 30.01 5.74
C ALA A 226 -9.58 29.16 5.79
N THR A 227 -9.52 27.89 5.41
CA THR A 227 -10.70 27.02 5.27
C THR A 227 -10.54 25.66 5.94
N SER A 228 -9.33 25.27 6.33
CA SER A 228 -9.01 23.91 6.75
C SER A 228 -7.91 23.91 7.80
N ILE A 229 -7.98 22.95 8.71
CA ILE A 229 -6.95 22.68 9.71
C ILE A 229 -6.20 21.42 9.29
N THR A 230 -4.88 21.46 9.43
CA THR A 230 -4.02 20.28 9.29
C THR A 230 -3.29 20.03 10.60
N TRP A 231 -3.34 18.81 11.09
CA TRP A 231 -2.49 18.36 12.18
C TRP A 231 -1.77 17.10 11.74
N SER A 232 -0.44 17.07 11.80
CA SER A 232 0.30 15.80 11.65
C SER A 232 1.15 15.51 12.88
N THR A 233 1.07 14.26 13.33
CA THR A 233 1.91 13.70 14.38
C THR A 233 2.92 12.78 13.72
N ILE A 234 4.19 13.20 13.70
CA ILE A 234 5.29 12.35 13.24
C ILE A 234 5.70 11.47 14.41
N THR A 235 5.55 10.16 14.27
CA THR A 235 5.62 9.22 15.39
C THR A 235 7.04 8.82 15.75
N ASP A 236 7.98 8.90 14.79
CA ASP A 236 9.32 8.33 14.89
C ASP A 236 10.45 9.23 14.35
N PHE A 237 10.20 10.53 14.24
CA PHE A 237 11.14 11.48 13.62
C PHE A 237 12.60 11.29 14.06
N SER A 238 13.50 11.09 13.10
CA SER A 238 14.89 10.72 13.36
C SER A 238 15.93 11.55 12.56
N PRO A 239 17.20 11.59 12.97
CA PRO A 239 18.23 12.35 12.25
C PRO A 239 18.43 11.85 10.81
N GLY A 240 18.29 12.75 9.84
CA GLY A 240 18.38 12.44 8.40
C GLY A 240 17.02 12.48 7.70
N GLU A 241 15.93 12.60 8.47
CA GLU A 241 14.59 12.87 7.95
C GLU A 241 14.30 14.36 7.87
N HIS A 242 13.28 14.69 7.07
CA HIS A 242 12.87 16.07 6.83
C HIS A 242 11.37 16.24 7.05
N VAL A 243 10.95 17.38 7.62
CA VAL A 243 9.54 17.78 7.66
C VAL A 243 9.41 19.17 7.06
N THR A 244 8.49 19.34 6.11
CA THR A 244 8.19 20.64 5.49
C THR A 244 6.76 21.07 5.81
N ILE A 245 6.59 22.32 6.27
CA ILE A 245 5.28 22.96 6.44
C ILE A 245 5.15 24.07 5.41
N TRP A 246 4.22 23.89 4.46
CA TRP A 246 3.90 24.87 3.43
C TRP A 246 2.86 25.89 3.91
N GLY A 247 2.90 27.10 3.35
CA GLY A 247 1.95 28.16 3.65
C GLY A 247 2.41 29.13 4.73
N TYR A 248 3.67 29.01 5.19
CA TYR A 248 4.29 30.03 6.02
C TYR A 248 4.29 31.38 5.31
N GLN A 249 4.16 32.46 6.07
CA GLN A 249 4.16 33.83 5.58
C GLN A 249 5.06 34.71 6.47
N PRO A 250 6.25 35.10 5.99
CA PRO A 250 7.19 35.91 6.76
C PRO A 250 6.55 37.19 7.30
N GLY A 251 6.64 37.38 8.62
CA GLY A 251 6.09 38.56 9.32
C GLY A 251 4.60 38.47 9.67
N VAL A 252 3.84 37.64 8.95
CA VAL A 252 2.42 37.38 9.20
C VAL A 252 2.26 36.23 10.18
N SER A 253 2.79 35.04 9.85
CA SER A 253 2.57 33.84 10.63
C SER A 253 3.08 33.95 12.07
N ARG A 254 2.43 33.22 12.98
CA ARG A 254 2.78 33.10 14.40
C ARG A 254 2.95 31.62 14.73
N LEU A 255 4.15 31.28 15.22
CA LEU A 255 4.52 29.92 15.61
C LEU A 255 4.58 29.85 17.13
N LEU A 256 3.82 28.93 17.73
CA LEU A 256 3.78 28.68 19.17
C LEU A 256 4.28 27.27 19.45
N TRP A 257 5.35 27.17 20.25
CA TRP A 257 5.86 25.89 20.72
C TRP A 257 5.25 25.50 22.06
N VAL A 258 4.74 24.28 22.12
CA VAL A 258 4.29 23.62 23.34
C VAL A 258 5.23 22.44 23.60
N ALA A 259 5.77 22.38 24.82
CA ALA A 259 6.80 21.41 25.17
C ALA A 259 6.34 19.95 25.08
N SER A 260 5.05 19.71 25.36
CA SER A 260 4.43 18.39 25.30
C SER A 260 2.93 18.56 25.05
N ASP A 261 2.52 18.32 23.82
CA ASP A 261 1.12 18.22 23.40
C ASP A 261 0.94 17.04 22.43
N GLY A 262 -0.29 16.78 21.99
CA GLY A 262 -0.66 15.67 21.11
C GLY A 262 -1.54 14.63 21.81
N ALA A 263 -1.91 13.59 21.07
CA ALA A 263 -2.71 12.49 21.59
C ALA A 263 -1.98 11.70 22.69
N ASP A 264 -2.72 11.11 23.63
CA ASP A 264 -2.15 10.25 24.66
C ASP A 264 -1.36 9.09 24.03
N GLY A 265 -0.13 8.88 24.49
CA GLY A 265 0.82 7.91 23.91
C GLY A 265 1.71 8.47 22.81
N TYR A 266 1.34 9.60 22.19
CA TYR A 266 2.07 10.25 21.10
C TYR A 266 2.37 11.73 21.37
N LYS A 267 2.51 12.07 22.66
CA LYS A 267 2.83 13.44 23.05
C LYS A 267 4.29 13.78 22.76
N GLY A 268 4.54 15.03 22.42
CA GLY A 268 5.89 15.53 22.23
C GLY A 268 5.91 17.02 21.92
N ALA A 269 7.07 17.50 21.48
CA ALA A 269 7.26 18.88 21.06
C ALA A 269 6.29 19.18 19.92
N THR A 270 5.40 20.13 20.17
CA THR A 270 4.33 20.47 19.22
C THR A 270 4.45 21.94 18.83
N MET A 271 4.46 22.20 17.54
CA MET A 271 4.38 23.56 16.99
C MET A 271 2.97 23.80 16.46
N HIS A 272 2.26 24.72 17.10
CA HIS A 272 1.01 25.26 16.57
C HIS A 272 1.32 26.50 15.75
N SER A 273 0.79 26.56 14.54
CA SER A 273 1.05 27.61 13.55
C SER A 273 -0.26 28.27 13.15
N ASP A 274 -0.36 29.57 13.46
CA ASP A 274 -1.30 30.50 12.83
C ASP A 274 -0.57 31.07 11.60
N LEU A 275 -0.83 30.47 10.44
CA LEU A 275 -0.12 30.74 9.19
C LEU A 275 -0.60 32.03 8.52
N ASP A 276 -1.89 32.36 8.63
CA ASP A 276 -2.49 33.56 8.01
C ASP A 276 -2.55 34.78 8.95
N GLY A 277 -2.20 34.62 10.23
CA GLY A 277 -2.13 35.67 11.23
C GLY A 277 -3.48 36.11 11.78
N ASN A 278 -4.54 35.31 11.61
CA ASN A 278 -5.90 35.63 12.05
C ASN A 278 -6.14 35.36 13.56
N GLY A 279 -5.17 34.75 14.25
CA GLY A 279 -5.25 34.39 15.67
C GLY A 279 -5.80 32.98 15.95
N VAL A 280 -6.09 32.19 14.92
CA VAL A 280 -6.51 30.78 14.98
C VAL A 280 -5.36 29.90 14.52
N ILE A 281 -5.23 28.71 15.11
CA ILE A 281 -4.23 27.74 14.69
C ILE A 281 -4.72 27.02 13.44
N ASP A 282 -3.95 27.11 12.36
CA ASP A 282 -4.24 26.49 11.07
C ASP A 282 -3.53 25.15 10.90
N THR A 283 -2.28 25.07 11.38
CA THR A 283 -1.44 23.89 11.20
C THR A 283 -0.73 23.53 12.50
N SER A 284 -0.82 22.26 12.89
CA SER A 284 -0.10 21.73 14.03
C SER A 284 0.81 20.58 13.61
N LEU A 285 2.03 20.58 14.14
CA LEU A 285 3.01 19.51 13.94
C LEU A 285 3.49 19.01 15.28
N THR A 286 3.24 17.75 15.58
CA THR A 286 3.75 17.08 16.79
C THR A 286 4.88 16.13 16.42
N PHE A 287 6.04 16.30 17.06
CA PHE A 287 7.14 15.34 17.03
C PHE A 287 7.03 14.44 18.25
N SER A 288 6.39 13.28 18.09
CA SER A 288 6.09 12.36 19.20
C SER A 288 7.35 11.91 19.93
N GLY A 289 7.31 11.89 21.27
CA GLY A 289 8.41 11.41 22.09
C GLY A 289 9.65 12.32 22.14
N LEU A 290 9.69 13.40 21.35
CA LEU A 290 10.82 14.34 21.32
C LEU A 290 10.51 15.61 22.10
N THR A 291 11.55 16.20 22.67
CA THR A 291 11.53 17.57 23.19
C THR A 291 12.03 18.55 22.14
N GLN A 292 11.65 19.82 22.24
CA GLN A 292 12.06 20.84 21.27
C GLN A 292 13.59 20.98 21.16
N ALA A 293 14.33 20.71 22.24
CA ALA A 293 15.79 20.77 22.25
C ALA A 293 16.46 19.64 21.45
N GLN A 294 15.74 18.56 21.16
CA GLN A 294 16.22 17.44 20.33
C GLN A 294 15.92 17.65 18.85
N LEU A 295 15.09 18.64 18.51
CA LEU A 295 14.73 18.94 17.13
C LEU A 295 15.80 19.84 16.49
N PRO A 296 16.04 19.69 15.16
CA PRO A 296 16.83 20.65 14.42
C PRO A 296 16.19 22.03 14.46
N ALA A 297 17.03 23.07 14.39
CA ALA A 297 16.51 24.43 14.27
C ALA A 297 15.78 24.59 12.94
N PRO A 298 14.55 25.16 12.92
CA PRO A 298 13.82 25.35 11.68
C PRO A 298 14.59 26.28 10.76
N THR A 299 14.60 25.96 9.46
CA THR A 299 15.02 26.88 8.40
C THR A 299 13.83 27.24 7.53
N TYR A 300 13.97 28.29 6.74
CA TYR A 300 12.87 28.88 5.98
C TYR A 300 13.28 28.96 4.50
N GLY A 301 12.35 28.68 3.60
CA GLY A 301 12.58 28.72 2.16
C GLY A 301 11.39 29.30 1.41
N SER A 302 11.59 29.50 0.10
CA SER A 302 10.57 30.04 -0.81
C SER A 302 10.71 29.41 -2.19
N ILE A 303 9.61 28.94 -2.77
CA ILE A 303 9.54 28.48 -4.16
C ILE A 303 8.38 29.19 -4.85
N GLU A 304 8.69 29.99 -5.88
CA GLU A 304 7.70 30.74 -6.67
C GLU A 304 6.76 31.60 -5.81
N GLY A 305 7.27 32.15 -4.70
CA GLY A 305 6.50 32.98 -3.76
C GLY A 305 5.66 32.19 -2.75
N ASN A 306 5.79 30.85 -2.73
CA ASN A 306 5.24 30.01 -1.67
C ASN A 306 6.34 29.76 -0.64
N ASP A 307 6.20 30.36 0.54
CA ASP A 307 7.15 30.19 1.62
C ASP A 307 6.81 28.96 2.49
N TYR A 308 7.84 28.37 3.08
CA TYR A 308 7.73 27.16 3.89
C TYR A 308 8.76 27.14 5.03
N ILE A 309 8.46 26.32 6.03
CA ILE A 309 9.36 25.96 7.14
C ILE A 309 9.88 24.55 6.87
N ILE A 310 11.15 24.29 7.14
CA ILE A 310 11.72 22.95 7.09
C ILE A 310 12.50 22.62 8.37
N PHE A 311 12.30 21.38 8.83
CA PHE A 311 13.07 20.72 9.88
C PHE A 311 13.88 19.58 9.24
N GLY A 312 15.17 19.47 9.57
CA GLY A 312 16.04 18.35 9.16
C GLY A 312 17.52 18.65 9.32
#